data_AF-A0A973B7V3-F1
#
_entry.id   AF-A0A973B7V3-F1
#
_cell.length_a   1.000
_cell.length_b   1.000
_cell.length_c   1.000
_cell.angle_alpha   90.00
_cell.angle_beta   90.00
_cell.angle_gamma   90.00
#
_symmetry.space_group_name_H-M   'P 1'
#
loop_
_entity.id
_entity.type
_entity.pdbx_description
1 polymer ?
#
loop_
_entity_poly.entity_id
_entity_poly.type
_entity_poly.pdbx_seq_one_letter_code
_entity_poly.pdbx_strand_id
1 'polypeptide(L)'
;MSKLVGLVGWRGMVGSVLIDRMQAEGDFALIEPMFFSTSNAGGKAPAQAKNETTLKDAFDIDALKKCDIILTAQGGDYTAEVFPKLRAAGWTGHWIDAASTLRMNDDAVIVLDPVNLPVIK
;
A
#
# COMPACT_ATOMS: atom_id res chain seq x y z
N MET A 1 -17.53 -7.73 3.63
CA MET A 1 -16.24 -8.12 4.24
C MET A 1 -15.29 -6.94 4.13
N SER A 2 -14.46 -6.72 5.14
CA SER A 2 -13.44 -5.67 5.12
C SER A 2 -12.39 -5.98 4.03
N LYS A 3 -11.89 -4.96 3.32
CA LYS A 3 -10.87 -5.13 2.28
C LYS A 3 -9.50 -5.35 2.90
N LEU A 4 -8.72 -6.30 2.37
CA LEU A 4 -7.35 -6.53 2.81
C LEU A 4 -6.42 -5.51 2.16
N VAL A 5 -5.83 -4.64 2.97
CA VAL A 5 -5.01 -3.51 2.50
C VAL A 5 -3.57 -3.68 2.95
N GLY A 6 -2.67 -3.86 1.99
CA GLY A 6 -1.23 -3.92 2.20
C GLY A 6 -0.64 -2.53 2.40
N LEU A 7 0.12 -2.33 3.47
CA LEU A 7 0.79 -1.07 3.81
C LEU A 7 2.31 -1.25 3.68
N VAL A 8 2.92 -0.57 2.70
CA VAL A 8 4.36 -0.60 2.44
C VAL A 8 4.96 0.80 2.64
N GLY A 9 6.16 0.90 3.24
CA GLY A 9 6.81 2.19 3.49
C GLY A 9 6.20 3.02 4.62
N TRP A 10 5.31 2.42 5.41
CA TRP A 10 4.63 3.05 6.55
C TRP A 10 5.57 3.57 7.66
N ARG A 11 6.84 3.13 7.68
CA ARG A 11 7.85 3.56 8.67
C ARG A 11 8.63 4.82 8.27
N GLY A 12 8.59 5.21 7.00
CA GLY A 12 9.28 6.41 6.51
C GLY A 12 8.52 7.68 6.85
N MET A 13 9.08 8.86 6.55
CA MET A 13 8.47 10.16 6.90
C MET A 13 7.06 10.34 6.33
N VAL A 14 6.85 10.04 5.04
CA VAL A 14 5.51 10.11 4.41
C VAL A 14 4.59 9.03 4.99
N GLY A 15 5.12 7.82 5.17
CA GLY A 15 4.38 6.69 5.72
C GLY A 15 3.88 6.94 7.14
N SER A 16 4.70 7.52 8.03
CA SER A 16 4.30 7.79 9.40
C SER A 16 3.17 8.83 9.46
N VAL A 17 3.25 9.88 8.64
CA VAL A 17 2.18 10.87 8.52
C VAL A 17 0.90 10.22 7.99
N LEU A 18 0.99 9.33 7.01
CA LEU A 18 -0.15 8.57 6.50
C LEU A 18 -0.79 7.73 7.61
N ILE A 19 -0.01 6.98 8.38
CA ILE A 19 -0.53 6.15 9.49
C ILE A 19 -1.20 7.00 10.57
N ASP A 20 -0.61 8.15 10.95
CA ASP A 20 -1.19 9.05 11.94
C ASP A 20 -2.53 9.63 11.47
N ARG A 21 -2.61 10.03 10.19
CA ARG A 21 -3.85 10.54 9.60
C ARG A 21 -4.92 9.45 9.48
N MET A 22 -4.56 8.26 9.01
CA MET A 22 -5.47 7.11 8.95
C MET A 22 -6.01 6.75 10.34
N GLN A 23 -5.17 6.85 11.38
CA GLN A 23 -5.60 6.62 12.76
C GLN A 23 -6.54 7.73 13.26
N ALA A 24 -6.24 8.99 12.95
CA ALA A 24 -7.06 10.14 13.36
C ALA A 24 -8.45 10.14 12.69
N GLU A 25 -8.54 9.70 11.43
CA GLU A 25 -9.81 9.63 10.69
C GLU A 25 -10.55 8.29 10.89
N GLY A 26 -9.95 7.34 11.62
CA GLY A 26 -10.57 6.04 11.90
C GLY A 26 -10.56 5.05 10.73
N ASP A 27 -9.71 5.27 9.72
CA ASP A 27 -9.65 4.45 8.50
C ASP A 27 -9.39 2.97 8.80
N PHE A 28 -8.59 2.67 9.82
CA PHE A 28 -8.32 1.29 10.23
C PHE A 28 -9.59 0.55 10.68
N ALA A 29 -10.68 1.22 11.04
CA ALA A 29 -11.96 0.55 11.30
C ALA A 29 -12.59 -0.05 10.03
N LEU A 30 -12.25 0.50 8.86
CA LEU A 30 -12.88 0.19 7.56
C LEU A 30 -12.13 -0.87 6.75
N ILE A 31 -10.89 -1.19 7.15
CA ILE A 31 -9.99 -2.09 6.42
C ILE A 31 -9.46 -3.22 7.30
N GLU A 32 -8.95 -4.27 6.68
CA GLU A 32 -8.07 -5.25 7.30
C GLU A 32 -6.62 -4.88 6.91
N PRO A 33 -5.82 -4.29 7.82
CA PRO A 33 -4.48 -3.85 7.47
C PRO A 33 -3.45 -4.99 7.56
N MET A 34 -2.64 -5.15 6.51
CA MET A 34 -1.49 -6.04 6.46
C MET A 34 -0.22 -5.22 6.28
N PHE A 35 0.69 -5.27 7.26
CA PHE A 35 1.91 -4.45 7.25
C PHE A 35 3.09 -5.19 6.63
N PHE A 36 3.74 -4.55 5.67
CA PHE A 36 4.92 -5.07 4.99
C PHE A 36 6.19 -4.32 5.42
N SER A 37 7.35 -4.98 5.29
CA SER A 37 8.66 -4.39 5.59
C SER A 37 9.72 -4.89 4.61
N THR A 38 10.60 -3.98 4.18
CA THR A 38 11.77 -4.29 3.34
C THR A 38 12.99 -4.75 4.15
N SER A 39 12.95 -4.64 5.48
CA SER A 39 14.13 -4.86 6.34
C SER A 39 13.87 -5.65 7.62
N ASN A 40 12.62 -5.92 7.98
CA ASN A 40 12.26 -6.60 9.23
C ASN A 40 11.04 -7.52 9.07
N ALA A 41 10.98 -8.28 7.97
CA ALA A 41 9.97 -9.32 7.79
C ALA A 41 10.04 -10.34 8.94
N GLY A 42 8.89 -10.80 9.43
CA GLY A 42 8.78 -11.64 10.63
C GLY A 42 8.76 -10.88 11.96
N GLY A 43 9.06 -9.57 11.95
CA GLY A 43 8.93 -8.72 13.13
C GLY A 43 7.48 -8.47 13.56
N LYS A 44 7.29 -7.87 14.75
CA LYS A 44 5.96 -7.49 15.25
C LYS A 44 5.36 -6.34 14.44
N ALA A 45 4.12 -6.50 13.98
CA ALA A 45 3.36 -5.44 13.32
C ALA A 45 2.96 -4.33 14.32
N PRO A 46 2.68 -3.10 13.86
CA PRO A 46 2.31 -1.99 14.74
C PRO A 46 0.91 -2.19 15.35
N ALA A 47 0.54 -1.34 16.32
CA ALA A 47 -0.69 -1.52 17.12
C ALA A 47 -1.99 -1.45 16.30
N GLN A 48 -1.93 -0.88 15.10
CA GLN A 48 -3.04 -0.78 14.15
C GLN A 48 -3.33 -2.12 13.45
N ALA A 49 -2.42 -3.09 13.52
CA ALA A 49 -2.66 -4.43 13.00
C ALA A 49 -3.81 -5.11 13.74
N LYS A 50 -4.63 -5.86 12.99
CA LYS A 50 -5.75 -6.65 13.53
C LYS A 50 -5.37 -8.12 13.58
N ASN A 51 -5.71 -8.88 12.53
CA ASN A 51 -5.48 -10.32 12.53
C ASN A 51 -4.02 -10.67 12.17
N GLU A 52 -3.40 -9.89 11.28
CA GLU A 52 -2.02 -10.11 10.83
C GLU A 52 -1.03 -9.32 11.70
N THR A 53 -0.64 -9.90 12.83
CA THR A 53 0.22 -9.24 13.84
C THR A 53 1.72 -9.34 13.55
N THR A 54 2.11 -9.86 12.38
CA THR A 54 3.50 -10.07 11.97
C THR A 54 3.77 -9.38 10.64
N LEU A 55 4.91 -8.69 10.54
CA LEU A 55 5.34 -8.01 9.33
C LEU A 55 5.60 -9.02 8.21
N LYS A 56 5.00 -8.80 7.05
CA LYS A 56 5.28 -9.56 5.83
C LYS A 56 6.47 -8.95 5.07
N ASP A 57 7.11 -9.74 4.22
CA ASP A 57 8.17 -9.25 3.35
C ASP A 57 7.58 -8.43 2.21
N ALA A 58 8.04 -7.18 2.07
CA ALA A 58 7.60 -6.26 1.03
C ALA A 58 7.98 -6.71 -0.39
N PHE A 59 8.87 -7.70 -0.56
CA PHE A 59 9.24 -8.29 -1.85
C PHE A 59 8.57 -9.64 -2.12
N ASP A 60 7.80 -10.17 -1.17
CA ASP A 60 7.03 -11.42 -1.35
C ASP A 60 5.78 -11.15 -2.20
N ILE A 61 5.88 -11.48 -3.48
CA ILE A 61 4.79 -11.30 -4.46
C ILE A 61 3.55 -12.11 -4.08
N ASP A 62 3.69 -13.30 -3.51
CA ASP A 62 2.55 -14.13 -3.13
C ASP A 62 1.82 -13.56 -1.91
N ALA A 63 2.54 -12.93 -0.97
CA ALA A 63 1.93 -12.19 0.13
C ALA A 63 1.21 -10.92 -0.38
N LEU A 64 1.85 -10.14 -1.25
CA LEU A 64 1.26 -8.92 -1.82
C LEU A 64 0.00 -9.23 -2.63
N LYS A 65 -0.01 -10.31 -3.41
CA LYS A 65 -1.15 -10.77 -4.22
C LYS A 65 -2.43 -11.03 -3.44
N LYS A 66 -2.32 -11.32 -2.14
CA LYS A 66 -3.48 -11.55 -1.28
C LYS A 66 -4.26 -10.26 -1.01
N CYS A 67 -3.60 -9.10 -1.09
CA CYS A 67 -4.22 -7.81 -0.80
C CYS A 67 -5.18 -7.38 -1.92
N ASP A 68 -6.34 -6.85 -1.55
CA ASP A 68 -7.25 -6.17 -2.48
C ASP A 68 -6.65 -4.83 -2.96
N ILE A 69 -5.95 -4.15 -2.06
CA ILE A 69 -5.38 -2.80 -2.24
C ILE A 69 -3.98 -2.80 -1.64
N ILE A 70 -3.03 -2.11 -2.28
CA ILE A 70 -1.72 -1.81 -1.73
C ILE A 70 -1.54 -0.29 -1.69
N LEU A 71 -1.26 0.23 -0.49
CA LEU A 71 -0.83 1.60 -0.25
C LEU A 71 0.69 1.60 -0.03
N THR A 72 1.44 2.27 -0.90
CA THR A 72 2.90 2.36 -0.76
C THR A 72 3.38 3.80 -0.64
N ALA A 73 4.23 4.02 0.37
CA ALA A 73 5.04 5.21 0.55
C ALA A 73 6.54 4.86 0.57
N GLN A 74 6.94 3.72 -0.01
CA GLN A 74 8.30 3.19 0.07
C GLN A 74 9.28 3.92 -0.86
N GLY A 75 8.81 4.39 -2.03
CA GLY A 75 9.62 5.13 -2.99
C GLY A 75 9.70 4.47 -4.37
N GLY A 76 10.26 5.21 -5.33
CA GLY A 76 10.18 4.86 -6.74
C GLY A 76 10.94 3.59 -7.14
N ASP A 77 12.08 3.31 -6.52
CA ASP A 77 12.88 2.10 -6.77
C ASP A 77 12.10 0.84 -6.40
N TYR A 78 11.40 0.87 -5.27
CA TYR A 78 10.54 -0.22 -4.83
C TYR A 78 9.39 -0.46 -5.83
N THR A 79 8.73 0.60 -6.28
CA THR A 79 7.67 0.50 -7.28
C THR A 79 8.19 -0.06 -8.60
N ALA A 80 9.33 0.44 -9.09
CA ALA A 80 9.95 -0.02 -10.33
C ALA A 80 10.32 -1.52 -10.26
N GLU A 81 10.70 -2.01 -9.09
CA GLU A 81 11.03 -3.41 -8.88
C GLU A 81 9.79 -4.31 -8.72
N VAL A 82 8.85 -3.93 -7.87
CA VAL A 82 7.79 -4.83 -7.38
C VAL A 82 6.52 -4.75 -8.22
N PHE A 83 6.10 -3.55 -8.64
CA PHE A 83 4.84 -3.38 -9.36
C PHE A 83 4.77 -4.22 -10.66
N PRO A 84 5.80 -4.25 -11.53
CA PRO A 84 5.75 -5.07 -12.74
C PRO A 84 5.67 -6.58 -12.43
N LYS A 85 6.42 -7.05 -11.42
CA LYS A 85 6.40 -8.46 -10.99
C LYS A 85 5.02 -8.86 -10.46
N LEU A 86 4.42 -7.98 -9.66
CA LEU A 86 3.10 -8.21 -9.08
C LEU A 86 1.99 -8.25 -10.15
N ARG A 87 2.01 -7.31 -11.11
CA ARG A 87 1.09 -7.32 -12.25
C ARG A 87 1.28 -8.53 -13.16
N ALA A 88 2.53 -8.89 -13.47
CA ALA A 88 2.86 -10.08 -14.27
C ALA A 88 2.39 -11.38 -13.60
N ALA A 89 2.33 -11.42 -12.27
CA ALA A 89 1.80 -12.54 -11.50
C ALA A 89 0.26 -12.59 -11.47
N GLY A 90 -0.44 -11.73 -12.24
CA GLY A 90 -1.89 -11.75 -12.41
C GLY A 90 -2.68 -10.98 -11.36
N TRP A 91 -2.03 -10.12 -10.57
CA TRP A 91 -2.73 -9.33 -9.55
C TRP A 91 -3.52 -8.17 -10.17
N THR A 92 -4.82 -8.11 -9.87
CA THR A 92 -5.75 -7.11 -10.42
C THR A 92 -6.25 -6.10 -9.37
N GLY A 93 -5.63 -6.04 -8.19
CA GLY A 93 -6.01 -5.10 -7.13
C GLY A 93 -5.56 -3.66 -7.40
N HIS A 94 -5.89 -2.76 -6.46
CA HIS A 94 -5.58 -1.34 -6.56
C HIS A 94 -4.20 -1.02 -5.99
N TRP A 95 -3.35 -0.37 -6.78
CA TRP A 95 -2.04 0.13 -6.35
C TRP A 95 -2.12 1.64 -6.19
N ILE A 96 -1.93 2.12 -4.96
CA ILE A 96 -1.95 3.55 -4.63
C ILE A 96 -0.57 3.92 -4.11
N ASP A 97 0.05 4.89 -4.77
CA ASP A 97 1.49 5.12 -4.66
C ASP A 97 1.82 6.61 -4.53
N ALA A 98 2.68 6.93 -3.57
CA ALA A 98 3.21 8.29 -3.42
C ALA A 98 4.32 8.60 -4.44
N ALA A 99 5.02 7.57 -4.96
CA ALA A 99 6.14 7.73 -5.86
C ALA A 99 5.74 8.30 -7.23
N SER A 100 6.71 8.87 -7.94
CA SER A 100 6.49 9.41 -9.29
C SER A 100 6.46 8.35 -10.39
N THR A 101 6.91 7.13 -10.10
CA THR A 101 7.26 6.08 -11.07
C THR A 101 6.16 5.81 -12.10
N LEU A 102 4.89 5.79 -11.67
CA LEU A 102 3.76 5.42 -12.52
C LEU A 102 2.90 6.61 -12.99
N ARG A 103 3.25 7.85 -12.60
CA ARG A 103 2.36 9.03 -12.78
C ARG A 103 1.97 9.30 -14.23
N MET A 104 2.84 8.95 -15.18
CA MET A 104 2.67 9.24 -16.60
C MET A 104 2.29 8.00 -17.42
N ASN A 105 2.03 6.86 -16.77
CA ASN A 105 1.58 5.68 -17.48
C ASN A 105 0.11 5.86 -17.92
N ASP A 106 -0.23 5.36 -19.11
CA ASP A 106 -1.58 5.44 -19.68
C ASP A 106 -2.64 4.70 -18.84
N ASP A 107 -2.22 3.71 -18.05
CA ASP A 107 -3.06 2.91 -17.16
C ASP A 107 -3.07 3.40 -15.70
N ALA A 108 -2.58 4.62 -15.46
CA ALA A 108 -2.53 5.25 -14.14
C ALA A 108 -3.30 6.59 -14.12
N VAL A 109 -3.80 6.95 -12.93
CA VAL A 109 -4.46 8.23 -12.69
C VAL A 109 -3.74 8.95 -11.54
N ILE A 110 -3.37 10.21 -11.76
CA ILE A 110 -2.86 11.07 -10.69
C ILE A 110 -4.06 11.51 -9.83
N VAL A 111 -4.03 11.20 -8.54
CA VAL A 111 -5.15 11.44 -7.61
C VAL A 111 -4.97 12.77 -6.86
N LEU A 112 -5.95 13.66 -7.01
CA LEU A 112 -6.16 14.85 -6.18
C LEU A 112 -7.65 15.15 -6.16
N ASP A 113 -8.42 14.32 -5.45
CA ASP A 113 -9.87 14.26 -5.57
C ASP A 113 -10.62 15.60 -5.35
N PRO A 114 -10.19 16.55 -4.50
CA PRO A 114 -10.87 17.84 -4.41
C PRO A 114 -10.81 18.66 -5.71
N VAL A 115 -9.89 18.30 -6.62
CA VAL A 115 -9.69 18.94 -7.92
C VAL A 115 -10.19 18.06 -9.07
N ASN A 116 -9.90 16.76 -9.05
CA ASN A 116 -10.11 15.88 -10.20
C ASN A 116 -10.94 14.62 -9.92
N LEU A 117 -11.85 14.64 -8.94
CA LEU A 117 -12.79 13.53 -8.69
C LEU A 117 -13.49 12.98 -9.95
N PRO A 118 -13.92 13.79 -10.94
CA PRO A 118 -14.52 13.26 -12.17
C PRO A 118 -13.58 12.41 -13.04
N VAL A 119 -12.26 12.55 -12.88
CA VAL A 119 -11.24 11.77 -13.60
C VAL A 119 -10.95 10.44 -12.87
N ILE A 120 -11.15 10.40 -11.55
CA ILE A 120 -10.89 9.23 -10.71
C ILE A 120 -12.06 8.21 -10.76
N LYS A 121 -13.27 8.69 -11.02
CA LYS A 121 -14.52 7.90 -10.96
C LYS A 121 -14.76 7.01 -12.18
#